data_AF-A0A1V9ZB94-F1
#
_entry.id   AF-A0A1V9ZB94-F1
#
_cell.length_a   1.000
_cell.length_b   1.000
_cell.length_c   1.000
_cell.angle_alpha   90.00
_cell.angle_beta   90.00
_cell.angle_gamma   90.00
#
_symmetry.space_group_name_H-M   'P 1'
#
loop_
_entity.id
_entity.type
_entity.pdbx_description
1 polymer ?
#
loop_
_entity_poly.entity_id
_entity_poly.type
_entity_poly.pdbx_seq_one_letter_code
_entity_poly.pdbx_strand_id
1 'polypeptide(L)'
;MFSSKIGVLPSSNAYNRKNVLHRNHYAFGASMFMLLNVVLMPLKAYFSEDLPWTHLIESPVSSNFTQFNQTTLELYQHSYNRQSIPLGDVYYRDPLHSVHLVRVALNLSSWKPISSDQCISSFILGLPGVPFYTECVYKILCSLATSNESINSTVWHNKGVCTYDTFFRFYIGHLCFWLTSGNDLTVQNSTNLVTLYTSFVGYGSQEWFWCKFIFRILISIFTLHILWRKYYKHCLSLEKVLIFHGHKLKVHHEQNWTYEVLWGDPTAMVLLHPYIATAFTIDCWFSVDRIVIAFLQMSQSSNILVMLIGILYLSRTVWFAYAALCITSTFLKLKRKEHLFHEVDPTIVAIGATINGPIVSWMMSNTSFMLSSFHYLFKITVPSELADYQFDGCLTSSLYTLIVAMMPITCGLLIPIFWKDKQVNNDRRYASYKYNCVKTRFLFHLMHIFQGNAPKNVPSFGGTIYQFFKINPRYKQCPTISFRSTDCFVYCYNNGKFCEKLRLSLLVSLDQNLSDKTIAVQMAQEPSSSPFNVLVPPDEKHFNPRLL
;
A
#
# COMPACT_ATOMS: atom_id res chain seq x y z
N MET A 1 9.20 -4.34 -27.02
CA MET A 1 8.99 -5.70 -27.54
C MET A 1 10.37 -6.33 -27.64
N PHE A 2 10.88 -6.93 -26.56
CA PHE A 2 12.22 -7.51 -26.53
C PHE A 2 12.09 -9.03 -26.50
N SER A 3 12.52 -9.66 -27.59
CA SER A 3 12.66 -11.10 -27.70
C SER A 3 13.79 -11.53 -26.78
N SER A 4 13.45 -12.21 -25.68
CA SER A 4 14.43 -12.98 -24.90
C SER A 4 14.86 -14.17 -25.75
N LYS A 5 15.79 -13.94 -26.68
CA LYS A 5 16.47 -15.03 -27.37
C LYS A 5 17.38 -15.73 -26.36
N ILE A 6 16.86 -16.79 -25.75
CA ILE A 6 17.69 -17.89 -25.28
C ILE A 6 18.19 -18.55 -26.56
N GLY A 7 19.38 -18.14 -27.02
CA GLY A 7 20.00 -18.72 -28.20
C GLY A 7 20.59 -20.07 -27.84
N VAL A 8 19.98 -21.14 -28.35
CA VAL A 8 20.58 -22.48 -28.34
C VAL A 8 21.17 -22.72 -29.73
N LEU A 9 22.50 -22.82 -29.81
CA LEU A 9 23.18 -23.40 -30.97
C LEU A 9 22.99 -24.93 -30.94
N PRO A 10 22.68 -25.59 -32.06
CA PRO A 10 22.59 -27.04 -32.13
C PRO A 10 23.99 -27.62 -32.32
N SER A 11 24.45 -28.45 -31.37
CA SER A 11 25.54 -29.40 -31.65
C SER A 11 25.14 -30.80 -31.22
N SER A 12 24.76 -31.58 -32.23
CA SER A 12 24.79 -33.03 -32.41
C SER A 12 24.87 -33.95 -31.18
N ASN A 13 23.90 -34.87 -31.13
CA ASN A 13 23.99 -36.24 -30.63
C ASN A 13 24.47 -36.45 -29.19
N ALA A 14 23.56 -36.23 -28.23
CA ALA A 14 23.61 -36.90 -26.94
C ALA A 14 22.22 -37.46 -26.63
N TYR A 15 22.15 -38.75 -26.28
CA TYR A 15 20.93 -39.44 -25.85
C TYR A 15 20.15 -38.60 -24.82
N ASN A 16 18.87 -38.36 -25.10
CA ASN A 16 17.93 -37.54 -24.32
C ASN A 16 17.60 -38.18 -22.95
N ARG A 17 18.54 -38.21 -22.02
CA ARG A 17 18.21 -38.48 -20.62
C ARG A 17 17.65 -37.19 -20.02
N LYS A 18 16.32 -37.11 -19.91
CA LYS A 18 15.65 -35.99 -19.23
C LYS A 18 16.09 -35.97 -17.76
N ASN A 19 16.58 -34.84 -17.29
CA ASN A 19 16.88 -34.66 -15.87
C ASN A 19 15.56 -34.63 -15.07
N VAL A 20 15.60 -35.11 -13.84
CA VAL A 20 14.44 -35.05 -12.95
C VAL A 20 14.38 -33.67 -12.30
N LEU A 21 13.22 -33.03 -12.34
CA LEU A 21 12.98 -31.74 -11.73
C LEU A 21 11.78 -31.81 -10.79
N HIS A 22 11.97 -31.31 -9.59
CA HIS A 22 10.94 -31.13 -8.58
C HIS A 22 10.72 -29.64 -8.34
N ARG A 23 9.46 -29.24 -8.18
CA ARG A 23 9.12 -27.90 -7.74
C ARG A 23 8.91 -27.93 -6.23
N ASN A 24 9.59 -27.06 -5.50
CA ASN A 24 9.38 -26.97 -4.06
C ASN A 24 7.96 -26.48 -3.76
N HIS A 25 7.16 -27.31 -3.10
CA HIS A 25 5.74 -27.03 -2.86
C HIS A 25 5.51 -25.78 -2.00
N TYR A 26 6.36 -25.51 -1.00
CA TYR A 26 6.23 -24.34 -0.14
C TYR A 26 6.57 -23.04 -0.87
N ALA A 27 7.69 -23.02 -1.59
CA ALA A 27 8.08 -21.86 -2.39
C ALA A 27 7.07 -21.56 -3.50
N PHE A 28 6.55 -22.61 -4.15
CA PHE A 28 5.47 -22.48 -5.12
C PHE A 28 4.19 -21.94 -4.49
N GLY A 29 3.74 -22.52 -3.37
CA GLY A 29 2.56 -22.06 -2.64
C GLY A 29 2.68 -20.59 -2.19
N ALA A 30 3.85 -20.20 -1.66
CA ALA A 30 4.12 -18.82 -1.31
C ALA A 30 4.10 -17.88 -2.53
N SER A 31 4.69 -18.29 -3.66
CA SER A 31 4.65 -17.51 -4.90
C SER A 31 3.23 -17.35 -5.44
N MET A 32 2.41 -18.42 -5.41
CA MET A 32 1.00 -18.39 -5.82
C MET A 32 0.15 -17.54 -4.88
N PHE A 33 0.42 -17.58 -3.58
CA PHE A 33 -0.25 -16.70 -2.62
C PHE A 33 0.08 -15.22 -2.89
N MET A 34 1.34 -14.89 -3.18
CA MET A 34 1.73 -13.52 -3.54
C MET A 34 1.10 -13.07 -4.87
N LEU A 35 0.99 -13.96 -5.86
CA LEU A 35 0.24 -13.71 -7.09
C LEU A 35 -1.21 -13.34 -6.79
N LEU A 36 -1.90 -14.19 -6.03
CA LEU A 36 -3.31 -13.98 -5.69
C LEU A 36 -3.50 -12.67 -4.92
N ASN A 37 -2.66 -12.41 -3.92
CA ASN A 37 -2.69 -11.20 -3.12
C ASN A 37 -2.56 -9.94 -4.01
N VAL A 38 -1.57 -9.91 -4.90
CA VAL A 38 -1.33 -8.74 -5.76
C VAL A 38 -2.42 -8.56 -6.83
N VAL A 39 -2.95 -9.64 -7.40
CA VAL A 39 -4.02 -9.57 -8.41
C VAL A 39 -5.36 -9.16 -7.79
N LEU A 40 -5.65 -9.59 -6.56
CA LEU A 40 -6.88 -9.26 -5.84
C LEU A 40 -6.82 -7.92 -5.08
N MET A 41 -5.66 -7.26 -5.04
CA MET A 41 -5.51 -5.98 -4.34
C MET A 41 -6.56 -4.91 -4.71
N PRO A 42 -6.96 -4.71 -5.98
CA PRO A 42 -8.01 -3.74 -6.31
C PRO A 42 -9.36 -4.11 -5.70
N LEU A 43 -9.65 -5.42 -5.62
CA LEU A 43 -10.92 -5.93 -5.12
C LEU A 43 -11.02 -5.91 -3.58
N LYS A 44 -9.88 -5.79 -2.89
CA LYS A 44 -9.82 -5.58 -1.43
C LYS A 44 -10.66 -4.38 -0.96
N ALA A 45 -10.85 -3.39 -1.83
CA ALA A 45 -11.72 -2.25 -1.59
C ALA A 45 -13.12 -2.66 -1.11
N TYR A 46 -13.68 -3.73 -1.68
CA TYR A 46 -15.05 -4.20 -1.39
C TYR A 46 -15.22 -4.89 -0.04
N PHE A 47 -14.17 -4.97 0.80
CA PHE A 47 -14.37 -5.28 2.22
C PHE A 47 -15.10 -4.15 2.96
N SER A 48 -15.00 -2.91 2.47
CA SER A 48 -15.65 -1.74 3.08
C SER A 48 -16.47 -0.91 2.09
N GLU A 49 -16.24 -1.05 0.78
CA GLU A 49 -17.06 -0.41 -0.26
C GLU A 49 -18.25 -1.28 -0.66
N ASP A 50 -19.33 -0.60 -1.02
CA ASP A 50 -20.52 -1.21 -1.58
C ASP A 50 -20.28 -1.69 -3.03
N LEU A 51 -21.00 -2.72 -3.46
CA LEU A 51 -20.87 -3.31 -4.79
C LEU A 51 -21.78 -2.58 -5.80
N PRO A 52 -21.54 -2.69 -7.12
CA PRO A 52 -22.36 -1.97 -8.11
C PRO A 52 -23.86 -2.33 -8.13
N TRP A 53 -24.21 -3.47 -7.56
CA TRP A 53 -25.59 -3.99 -7.49
C TRP A 53 -26.21 -3.87 -6.09
N THR A 54 -25.55 -3.18 -5.15
CA THR A 54 -26.17 -2.82 -3.86
C THR A 54 -26.94 -1.50 -3.99
N HIS A 55 -27.76 -1.18 -3.00
CA HIS A 55 -28.74 -0.08 -3.04
C HIS A 55 -28.16 1.28 -3.44
N LEU A 56 -28.98 2.06 -4.16
CA LEU A 56 -28.69 3.44 -4.58
C LEU A 56 -28.76 4.38 -3.37
N ILE A 57 -27.75 5.23 -3.21
CA ILE A 57 -27.81 6.39 -2.32
C ILE A 57 -27.93 7.60 -3.23
N GLU A 58 -29.16 8.04 -3.49
CA GLU A 58 -29.39 9.28 -4.20
C GLU A 58 -28.91 10.46 -3.36
N SER A 59 -28.21 11.39 -3.99
CA SER A 59 -27.75 12.59 -3.32
C SER A 59 -28.94 13.52 -3.11
N PRO A 60 -29.32 13.87 -1.86
CA PRO A 60 -30.30 14.90 -1.60
C PRO A 60 -29.67 16.29 -1.86
N VAL A 61 -29.24 16.56 -3.10
CA VAL A 61 -28.75 17.89 -3.48
C VAL A 61 -29.96 18.82 -3.57
N SER A 62 -30.24 19.52 -2.47
CA SER A 62 -31.17 20.64 -2.50
C SER A 62 -30.48 21.88 -3.06
N SER A 63 -31.16 22.63 -3.92
CA SER A 63 -30.72 23.97 -4.33
C SER A 63 -30.74 24.97 -3.17
N ASN A 64 -31.43 24.65 -2.07
CA ASN A 64 -31.49 25.46 -0.86
C ASN A 64 -30.87 24.71 0.33
N PHE A 65 -29.73 25.20 0.81
CA PHE A 65 -29.01 24.62 1.95
C PHE A 65 -29.85 24.59 3.23
N THR A 66 -30.61 25.65 3.51
CA THR A 66 -31.44 25.73 4.73
C THR A 66 -32.48 24.63 4.76
N GLN A 67 -33.11 24.38 3.61
CA GLN A 67 -34.07 23.28 3.46
C GLN A 67 -33.39 21.92 3.67
N PHE A 68 -32.24 21.69 3.00
CA PHE A 68 -31.48 20.45 3.18
C PHE A 68 -31.11 20.20 4.64
N ASN A 69 -30.59 21.23 5.33
CA ASN A 69 -30.18 21.13 6.72
C ASN A 69 -31.37 20.77 7.60
N GLN A 70 -32.50 21.48 7.48
CA GLN A 70 -33.69 21.22 8.29
C GLN A 70 -34.25 19.82 8.05
N THR A 71 -34.53 19.45 6.79
CA THR A 71 -35.17 18.17 6.48
C THR A 71 -34.29 16.98 6.82
N THR A 72 -32.99 17.08 6.52
CA THR A 72 -32.06 15.97 6.74
C THR A 72 -31.74 15.82 8.22
N LEU A 73 -31.54 16.92 8.95
CA LEU A 73 -31.27 16.87 10.37
C LEU A 73 -32.45 16.27 11.15
N GLU A 74 -33.68 16.72 10.85
CA GLU A 74 -34.89 16.18 11.48
C GLU A 74 -35.06 14.68 11.20
N LEU A 75 -34.84 14.26 9.95
CA LEU A 75 -34.91 12.85 9.56
C LEU A 75 -33.87 12.00 10.30
N TYR A 76 -32.64 12.50 10.46
CA TYR A 76 -31.55 11.78 11.14
C TYR A 76 -31.79 11.71 12.64
N GLN A 77 -32.22 12.81 13.26
CA GLN A 77 -32.57 12.82 14.69
C GLN A 77 -33.73 11.87 15.00
N HIS A 78 -34.72 11.80 14.10
CA HIS A 78 -35.83 10.87 14.25
C HIS A 78 -35.41 9.41 14.04
N SER A 79 -34.62 9.12 13.01
CA SER A 79 -34.23 7.75 12.63
C SER A 79 -33.13 7.18 13.53
N TYR A 80 -32.21 8.02 14.01
CA TYR A 80 -31.04 7.63 14.79
C TYR A 80 -31.09 8.25 16.17
N ASN A 81 -31.68 7.51 17.10
CA ASN A 81 -31.88 7.94 18.48
C ASN A 81 -31.58 6.78 19.45
N ARG A 82 -31.78 7.04 20.75
CA ARG A 82 -31.56 6.07 21.83
C ARG A 82 -32.29 4.73 21.64
N GLN A 83 -33.46 4.72 20.99
CA GLN A 83 -34.28 3.53 20.80
C GLN A 83 -33.85 2.72 19.57
N SER A 84 -33.37 3.38 18.51
CA SER A 84 -33.01 2.69 17.26
C SER A 84 -31.58 2.14 17.25
N ILE A 85 -30.67 2.73 18.02
CA ILE A 85 -29.27 2.30 18.08
C ILE A 85 -29.00 1.51 19.38
N PRO A 86 -28.36 0.32 19.31
CA PRO A 86 -28.06 -0.50 20.49
C PRO A 86 -27.31 0.24 21.60
N LEU A 87 -27.59 -0.11 22.85
CA LEU A 87 -26.90 0.48 24.02
C LEU A 87 -25.42 0.07 24.04
N GLY A 88 -24.55 0.99 24.47
CA GLY A 88 -23.09 0.77 24.51
C GLY A 88 -22.35 0.93 23.18
N ASP A 89 -23.04 0.95 22.03
CA ASP A 89 -22.39 1.08 20.73
C ASP A 89 -21.92 2.51 20.45
N VAL A 90 -20.60 2.74 20.53
CA VAL A 90 -19.97 4.02 20.19
C VAL A 90 -20.01 4.28 18.67
N TYR A 91 -19.93 3.22 17.87
CA TYR A 91 -19.99 3.28 16.42
C TYR A 91 -21.09 2.36 15.91
N TYR A 92 -21.95 2.89 15.04
CA TYR A 92 -23.06 2.16 14.43
C TYR A 92 -23.02 2.32 12.91
N ARG A 93 -23.26 1.23 12.19
CA ARG A 93 -23.39 1.23 10.73
C ARG A 93 -24.81 0.81 10.38
N ASP A 94 -25.51 1.68 9.67
CA ASP A 94 -26.76 1.36 9.00
C ASP A 94 -26.47 0.90 7.58
N PRO A 95 -26.56 -0.41 7.27
CA PRO A 95 -26.26 -0.92 5.93
C PRO A 95 -27.36 -0.63 4.90
N LEU A 96 -28.59 -0.29 5.33
CA LEU A 96 -29.70 -0.03 4.41
C LEU A 96 -29.58 1.34 3.77
N HIS A 97 -29.19 2.33 4.58
CA HIS A 97 -29.02 3.72 4.15
C HIS A 97 -27.53 4.10 3.99
N SER A 98 -26.62 3.13 4.20
CA SER A 98 -25.16 3.32 4.20
C SER A 98 -24.68 4.49 5.08
N VAL A 99 -25.34 4.67 6.22
CA VAL A 99 -25.00 5.71 7.20
C VAL A 99 -24.03 5.16 8.23
N HIS A 100 -23.00 5.94 8.50
CA HIS A 100 -22.00 5.65 9.53
C HIS A 100 -22.14 6.65 10.67
N LEU A 101 -22.44 6.17 11.87
CA LEU A 101 -22.69 7.00 13.05
C LEU A 101 -21.65 6.76 14.13
N VAL A 102 -21.23 7.85 14.77
CA VAL A 102 -20.39 7.85 15.98
C VAL A 102 -21.12 8.63 17.07
N ARG A 103 -21.13 8.06 18.28
CA ARG A 103 -21.73 8.66 19.48
C ARG A 103 -20.68 8.84 20.56
N VAL A 104 -20.60 10.03 21.14
CA VAL A 104 -19.73 10.31 22.29
C VAL A 104 -20.50 11.00 23.38
N ALA A 105 -20.45 10.46 24.59
CA ALA A 105 -21.00 11.12 25.77
C ALA A 105 -19.98 12.12 26.32
N LEU A 106 -20.35 13.40 26.35
CA LEU A 106 -19.60 14.47 26.97
C LEU A 106 -20.10 14.64 28.41
N ASN A 107 -19.19 14.48 29.37
CA ASN A 107 -19.47 14.78 30.76
C ASN A 107 -19.04 16.21 31.10
N LEU A 108 -20.04 17.07 31.29
CA LEU A 108 -19.84 18.50 31.50
C LEU A 108 -19.96 18.88 32.99
N SER A 109 -20.06 17.90 33.89
CA SER A 109 -20.26 18.13 35.34
C SER A 109 -19.13 18.91 36.00
N SER A 110 -17.89 18.75 35.52
CA SER A 110 -16.70 19.45 36.01
C SER A 110 -16.15 20.45 34.99
N TRP A 111 -16.89 20.73 33.92
CA TRP A 111 -16.45 21.62 32.86
C TRP A 111 -16.45 23.06 33.34
N LYS A 112 -15.37 23.80 33.07
CA LYS A 112 -15.29 25.23 33.34
C LYS A 112 -15.44 25.98 32.02
N PRO A 113 -16.21 27.07 31.97
CA PRO A 113 -16.30 27.90 30.78
C PRO A 113 -14.92 28.34 30.33
N ILE A 114 -14.61 28.11 29.06
CA ILE A 114 -13.35 28.51 28.44
C ILE A 114 -13.55 29.74 27.55
N SER A 115 -12.48 30.47 27.23
CA SER A 115 -12.55 31.53 26.24
C SER A 115 -12.78 30.96 24.84
N SER A 116 -13.46 31.72 23.99
CA SER A 116 -13.75 31.30 22.61
C SER A 116 -12.47 30.93 21.85
N ASP A 117 -11.38 31.64 22.08
CA ASP A 117 -10.09 31.43 21.40
C ASP A 117 -9.41 30.11 21.79
N GLN A 118 -9.72 29.56 22.97
CA GLN A 118 -9.15 28.31 23.46
C GLN A 118 -10.04 27.09 23.13
N CYS A 119 -11.21 27.31 22.54
CA CYS A 119 -12.19 26.25 22.26
C CYS A 119 -11.59 25.09 21.45
N ILE A 120 -10.89 25.41 20.36
CA ILE A 120 -10.30 24.40 19.48
C ILE A 120 -9.30 23.56 20.27
N SER A 121 -8.35 24.20 20.95
CA SER A 121 -7.26 23.51 21.65
C SER A 121 -7.69 22.77 22.91
N SER A 122 -8.78 23.17 23.56
CA SER A 122 -9.12 22.68 24.91
C SER A 122 -10.40 21.85 24.97
N PHE A 123 -11.32 22.00 24.00
CA PHE A 123 -12.59 21.27 23.99
C PHE A 123 -12.78 20.39 22.76
N ILE A 124 -12.37 20.87 21.57
CA ILE A 124 -12.68 20.20 20.31
C ILE A 124 -11.63 19.13 19.95
N LEU A 125 -10.37 19.35 20.31
CA LEU A 125 -9.30 18.37 20.05
C LEU A 125 -9.64 16.97 20.58
N GLY A 126 -9.37 15.96 19.76
CA GLY A 126 -9.63 14.56 20.10
C GLY A 126 -11.07 14.09 19.92
N LEU A 127 -12.03 14.99 19.61
CA LEU A 127 -13.38 14.55 19.24
C LEU A 127 -13.35 13.71 17.95
N PRO A 128 -14.19 12.67 17.85
CA PRO A 128 -14.20 11.80 16.67
C PRO A 128 -14.67 12.58 15.45
N GLY A 129 -14.01 12.36 14.31
CA GLY A 129 -14.36 13.05 13.06
C GLY A 129 -14.05 14.55 13.04
N VAL A 130 -13.39 15.09 14.07
CA VAL A 130 -13.07 16.52 14.17
C VAL A 130 -12.36 17.11 12.93
N PRO A 131 -11.48 16.41 12.19
CA PRO A 131 -10.87 17.01 11.01
C PRO A 131 -11.88 17.39 9.92
N PHE A 132 -13.07 16.78 9.93
CA PHE A 132 -14.13 16.98 8.94
C PHE A 132 -15.24 17.93 9.42
N TYR A 133 -15.13 18.50 10.62
CA TYR A 133 -16.10 19.48 11.10
C TYR A 133 -15.92 20.81 10.38
N THR A 134 -17.03 21.36 9.90
CA THR A 134 -17.10 22.71 9.33
C THR A 134 -17.16 23.79 10.41
N GLU A 135 -16.99 25.05 10.01
CA GLU A 135 -17.08 26.22 10.89
C GLU A 135 -18.39 26.28 11.70
N CYS A 136 -19.54 25.90 11.12
CA CYS A 136 -20.81 25.86 11.83
C CYS A 136 -20.85 24.85 12.99
N VAL A 137 -20.26 23.67 12.80
CA VAL A 137 -20.14 22.66 13.87
C VAL A 137 -19.26 23.20 14.99
N TYR A 138 -18.16 23.90 14.65
CA TYR A 138 -17.33 24.57 15.66
C TYR A 138 -18.07 25.65 16.43
N LYS A 139 -18.83 26.51 15.75
CA LYS A 139 -19.64 27.54 16.42
C LYS A 139 -20.59 26.92 17.45
N ILE A 140 -21.26 25.81 17.11
CA ILE A 140 -22.16 25.09 18.03
C ILE A 140 -21.38 24.51 19.21
N LEU A 141 -20.31 23.75 18.96
CA LEU A 141 -19.52 23.13 20.03
C LEU A 141 -18.83 24.15 20.93
N CYS A 142 -18.32 25.24 20.37
CA CYS A 142 -17.72 26.32 21.15
C CYS A 142 -18.76 27.07 21.97
N SER A 143 -19.96 27.31 21.44
CA SER A 143 -21.03 27.92 22.23
C SER A 143 -21.45 27.05 23.43
N LEU A 144 -21.36 25.72 23.31
CA LEU A 144 -21.54 24.78 24.41
C LEU A 144 -20.38 24.87 25.41
N ALA A 145 -19.14 24.99 24.94
CA ALA A 145 -17.96 25.05 25.80
C ALA A 145 -17.82 26.37 26.57
N THR A 146 -18.33 27.48 26.01
CA THR A 146 -18.24 28.84 26.57
C THR A 146 -19.43 29.20 27.47
N SER A 147 -20.45 28.34 27.60
CA SER A 147 -21.65 28.68 28.35
C SER A 147 -21.35 28.82 29.85
N ASN A 148 -21.65 29.99 30.42
CA ASN A 148 -21.27 30.38 31.79
C ASN A 148 -22.14 29.80 32.91
N GLU A 149 -23.34 29.31 32.60
CA GLU A 149 -24.27 28.72 33.57
C GLU A 149 -24.02 27.21 33.72
N SER A 150 -24.48 26.60 34.82
CA SER A 150 -24.51 25.15 34.94
C SER A 150 -25.23 24.58 33.71
N ILE A 151 -24.48 23.88 32.86
CA ILE A 151 -24.95 23.48 31.52
C ILE A 151 -26.24 22.69 31.66
N ASN A 152 -27.35 23.27 31.21
CA ASN A 152 -28.62 22.57 31.14
C ASN A 152 -28.68 21.81 29.81
N SER A 153 -28.47 20.49 29.84
CA SER A 153 -28.45 19.63 28.65
C SER A 153 -29.71 19.72 27.79
N THR A 154 -30.86 20.12 28.35
CA THR A 154 -32.11 20.30 27.60
C THR A 154 -32.05 21.43 26.57
N VAL A 155 -31.28 22.50 26.83
CA VAL A 155 -31.10 23.63 25.90
C VAL A 155 -30.33 23.22 24.63
N TRP A 156 -29.57 22.13 24.73
CA TRP A 156 -28.75 21.60 23.65
C TRP A 156 -29.39 20.42 22.93
N HIS A 157 -30.54 19.93 23.42
CA HIS A 157 -31.25 18.83 22.80
C HIS A 157 -31.66 19.18 21.35
N ASN A 158 -31.34 18.29 20.42
CA ASN A 158 -31.57 18.41 18.98
C ASN A 158 -30.92 19.63 18.30
N LYS A 159 -29.98 20.32 18.95
CA LYS A 159 -29.16 21.34 18.28
C LYS A 159 -28.12 20.64 17.40
N GLY A 160 -28.12 20.98 16.12
CA GLY A 160 -27.26 20.33 15.14
C GLY A 160 -27.23 21.04 13.80
N VAL A 161 -26.45 20.49 12.87
CA VAL A 161 -26.32 20.96 11.49
C VAL A 161 -25.88 19.81 10.59
N CYS A 162 -26.36 19.80 9.34
CA CYS A 162 -25.86 18.97 8.26
C CYS A 162 -25.05 19.80 7.26
N THR A 163 -23.93 19.27 6.81
CA THR A 163 -22.99 19.93 5.89
C THR A 163 -22.63 19.03 4.72
N TYR A 164 -22.30 19.62 3.58
CA TYR A 164 -21.91 18.86 2.40
C TYR A 164 -20.40 18.63 2.33
N ASP A 165 -20.05 17.45 1.86
CA ASP A 165 -18.67 17.05 1.60
C ASP A 165 -18.46 17.08 0.08
N THR A 166 -17.52 17.90 -0.38
CA THR A 166 -17.17 17.97 -1.81
C THR A 166 -15.77 17.48 -2.09
N PHE A 167 -15.54 17.04 -3.32
CA PHE A 167 -14.22 16.68 -3.81
C PHE A 167 -14.06 17.14 -5.25
N PHE A 168 -13.11 18.03 -5.51
CA PHE A 168 -13.05 18.76 -6.78
C PHE A 168 -14.40 19.42 -7.12
N ARG A 169 -15.10 19.94 -6.11
CA ARG A 169 -16.46 20.52 -6.21
C ARG A 169 -17.60 19.55 -6.57
N PHE A 170 -17.33 18.25 -6.69
CA PHE A 170 -18.38 17.24 -6.81
C PHE A 170 -18.87 16.86 -5.42
N TYR A 171 -20.18 16.76 -5.22
CA TYR A 171 -20.76 16.26 -3.98
C TYR A 171 -20.44 14.78 -3.83
N ILE A 172 -19.67 14.44 -2.80
CA ILE A 172 -19.27 13.06 -2.49
C ILE A 172 -19.96 12.51 -1.25
N GLY A 173 -20.66 13.35 -0.50
CA GLY A 173 -21.33 12.94 0.73
C GLY A 173 -21.85 14.10 1.55
N HIS A 174 -22.29 13.78 2.76
CA HIS A 174 -22.63 14.76 3.78
C HIS A 174 -22.33 14.23 5.18
N LEU A 175 -22.15 15.20 6.08
CA LEU A 175 -21.95 15.00 7.50
C LEU A 175 -23.11 15.67 8.24
N CYS A 176 -23.81 14.94 9.11
CA CYS A 176 -24.75 15.55 10.06
C CYS A 176 -24.25 15.38 11.48
N PHE A 177 -24.34 16.46 12.24
CA PHE A 177 -23.95 16.55 13.64
C PHE A 177 -25.14 17.01 14.47
N TRP A 178 -25.36 16.41 15.63
CA TRP A 178 -26.32 16.94 16.61
C TRP A 178 -26.00 16.54 18.04
N LEU A 179 -26.58 17.28 18.97
CA LEU A 179 -26.47 17.08 20.40
C LEU A 179 -27.80 16.55 20.95
N THR A 180 -27.72 15.61 21.89
CA THR A 180 -28.87 15.04 22.60
C THR A 180 -28.62 15.13 24.10
N SER A 181 -29.64 15.52 24.86
CA SER A 181 -29.56 15.61 26.31
C SER A 181 -29.40 14.24 26.98
N GLY A 182 -28.46 14.12 27.91
CA GLY A 182 -28.17 12.88 28.63
C GLY A 182 -27.06 12.04 27.99
N ASN A 183 -26.88 10.83 28.49
CA ASN A 183 -25.96 9.83 27.96
C ASN A 183 -26.75 8.68 27.32
N ASP A 184 -26.80 8.67 26.00
CA ASP A 184 -27.52 7.63 25.24
C ASP A 184 -26.76 6.31 25.16
N LEU A 185 -25.47 6.27 25.53
CA LEU A 185 -24.68 5.03 25.56
C LEU A 185 -25.03 4.17 26.79
N THR A 186 -25.29 4.81 27.94
CA THR A 186 -25.55 4.13 29.22
C THR A 186 -26.96 4.40 29.78
N VAL A 187 -27.81 5.12 29.05
CA VAL A 187 -29.18 5.50 29.45
C VAL A 187 -29.21 6.32 30.74
N GLN A 188 -28.26 7.24 30.90
CA GLN A 188 -28.22 8.13 32.06
C GLN A 188 -28.79 9.51 31.70
N ASN A 189 -29.94 9.85 32.29
CA ASN A 189 -30.53 11.17 32.16
C ASN A 189 -29.97 12.08 33.26
N SER A 190 -28.94 12.87 32.92
CA SER A 190 -28.38 13.90 33.80
C SER A 190 -28.35 15.23 33.05
N THR A 191 -28.59 16.32 33.78
CA THR A 191 -28.54 17.69 33.24
C THR A 191 -27.15 18.05 32.73
N ASN A 192 -26.10 17.39 33.22
CA ASN A 192 -24.70 17.70 32.89
C ASN A 192 -24.10 16.76 31.83
N LEU A 193 -24.90 15.83 31.29
CA LEU A 193 -24.45 14.91 30.25
C LEU A 193 -25.08 15.32 28.92
N VAL A 194 -24.26 15.33 27.87
CA VAL A 194 -24.71 15.57 26.50
C VAL A 194 -24.10 14.49 25.61
N THR A 195 -24.92 13.84 24.80
CA THR A 195 -24.45 12.90 23.78
C THR A 195 -24.30 13.63 22.47
N LEU A 196 -23.12 13.53 21.90
CA LEU A 196 -22.75 14.04 20.59
C LEU A 196 -22.94 12.93 19.57
N TYR A 197 -23.73 13.21 18.54
CA TYR A 197 -23.92 12.34 17.38
C TYR A 197 -23.24 12.97 16.17
N THR A 198 -22.44 12.17 15.47
CA THR A 198 -21.87 12.53 14.17
C THR A 198 -22.18 11.40 13.20
N SER A 199 -22.76 11.75 12.06
CA SER A 199 -23.09 10.82 10.98
C SER A 199 -22.38 11.21 9.70
N PHE A 200 -22.00 10.21 8.92
CA PHE A 200 -21.33 10.35 7.64
C PHE A 200 -22.01 9.46 6.61
N VAL A 201 -22.23 10.02 5.42
CA VAL A 201 -22.78 9.31 4.26
C VAL A 201 -21.97 9.63 3.04
N GLY A 202 -21.63 8.60 2.26
CA GLY A 202 -21.01 8.76 0.95
C GLY A 202 -22.07 8.66 -0.15
N TYR A 203 -22.01 9.58 -1.12
CA TYR A 203 -22.83 9.54 -2.33
C TYR A 203 -22.14 8.75 -3.44
N GLY A 204 -22.93 8.07 -4.26
CA GLY A 204 -22.42 7.42 -5.46
C GLY A 204 -23.54 6.99 -6.38
N SER A 205 -23.44 7.37 -7.65
CA SER A 205 -24.36 6.87 -8.66
C SER A 205 -24.03 5.41 -9.01
N GLN A 206 -25.02 4.68 -9.51
CA GLN A 206 -24.83 3.30 -9.94
C GLN A 206 -23.81 3.20 -11.08
N GLU A 207 -23.81 4.16 -12.02
CA GLU A 207 -22.84 4.25 -13.10
C GLU A 207 -21.41 4.42 -12.56
N TRP A 208 -21.24 5.24 -11.52
CA TRP A 208 -19.94 5.43 -10.88
C TRP A 208 -19.43 4.14 -10.23
N PHE A 209 -20.30 3.39 -9.55
CA PHE A 209 -19.92 2.11 -8.95
C PHE A 209 -19.55 1.07 -10.00
N TRP A 210 -20.29 0.97 -11.11
CA TRP A 210 -19.93 0.10 -12.23
C TRP A 210 -18.61 0.52 -12.88
N CYS A 211 -18.39 1.83 -13.05
CA CYS A 211 -17.13 2.36 -13.56
C CYS A 211 -15.95 1.94 -12.68
N LYS A 212 -16.03 2.13 -11.36
CA LYS A 212 -15.01 1.67 -10.39
C LYS A 212 -14.80 0.16 -10.47
N PHE A 213 -15.86 -0.63 -10.55
CA PHE A 213 -15.77 -2.09 -10.61
C PHE A 213 -15.07 -2.57 -11.88
N ILE A 214 -15.50 -2.09 -13.05
CA ILE A 214 -14.86 -2.41 -14.33
C ILE A 214 -13.39 -1.98 -14.31
N PHE A 215 -13.10 -0.78 -13.81
CA PHE A 215 -11.73 -0.28 -13.67
C PHE A 215 -10.85 -1.22 -12.82
N ARG A 216 -11.35 -1.67 -11.66
CA ARG A 216 -10.63 -2.62 -10.78
C ARG A 216 -10.40 -3.97 -11.44
N ILE A 217 -11.39 -4.51 -12.16
CA ILE A 217 -11.26 -5.76 -12.91
C ILE A 217 -10.19 -5.63 -14.00
N LEU A 218 -10.18 -4.52 -14.74
CA LEU A 218 -9.18 -4.25 -15.78
C LEU A 218 -7.76 -4.16 -15.18
N ILE A 219 -7.59 -3.48 -14.03
CA ILE A 219 -6.30 -3.43 -13.32
C ILE A 219 -5.86 -4.83 -12.88
N SER A 220 -6.76 -5.65 -12.33
CA SER A 220 -6.47 -7.03 -11.93
C SER A 220 -6.01 -7.89 -13.12
N ILE A 221 -6.72 -7.84 -14.25
CA ILE A 221 -6.38 -8.58 -15.47
C ILE A 221 -5.03 -8.08 -16.03
N PHE A 222 -4.81 -6.77 -16.07
CA PHE A 222 -3.56 -6.19 -16.55
C PHE A 222 -2.37 -6.60 -15.66
N THR A 223 -2.57 -6.59 -14.33
CA THR A 223 -1.56 -7.04 -13.37
C THR A 223 -1.21 -8.51 -13.56
N LEU A 224 -2.22 -9.37 -13.73
CA LEU A 224 -2.02 -10.79 -14.05
C LEU A 224 -1.26 -10.99 -15.36
N HIS A 225 -1.61 -10.23 -16.41
CA HIS A 225 -0.92 -10.29 -17.70
C HIS A 225 0.57 -9.92 -17.56
N ILE A 226 0.88 -8.86 -16.81
CA ILE A 226 2.27 -8.43 -16.56
C ILE A 226 3.05 -9.48 -15.77
N LEU A 227 2.47 -10.04 -14.71
CA LEU A 227 3.06 -11.11 -13.92
C LEU A 227 3.34 -12.35 -14.76
N TRP A 228 2.38 -12.78 -15.57
CA TRP A 228 2.56 -13.92 -16.47
C TRP A 228 3.70 -13.67 -17.46
N ARG A 229 3.67 -12.53 -18.16
CA ARG A 229 4.61 -12.20 -19.23
C ARG A 229 6.04 -11.99 -18.72
N LYS A 230 6.20 -11.32 -17.58
CA LYS A 230 7.52 -10.92 -17.07
C LYS A 230 8.10 -11.84 -16.00
N TYR A 231 7.30 -12.71 -15.38
CA TYR A 231 7.74 -13.59 -14.30
C TYR A 231 7.48 -15.06 -14.60
N TYR A 232 6.22 -15.50 -14.53
CA TYR A 232 5.88 -16.92 -14.52
C TYR A 232 6.25 -17.65 -15.81
N LYS A 233 6.13 -16.98 -16.97
CA LYS A 233 6.62 -17.54 -18.24
C LYS A 233 8.12 -17.87 -18.19
N HIS A 234 8.92 -17.05 -17.51
CA HIS A 234 10.36 -17.27 -17.37
C HIS A 234 10.68 -18.36 -16.34
N CYS A 235 9.92 -18.47 -15.25
CA CYS A 235 10.03 -19.60 -14.31
C CYS A 235 9.75 -20.94 -15.01
N LEU A 236 8.71 -21.01 -15.84
CA LEU A 236 8.43 -22.21 -16.65
C LEU A 236 9.51 -22.48 -17.70
N SER A 237 10.06 -21.42 -18.31
CA SER A 237 11.18 -21.56 -19.24
C SER A 237 12.43 -22.11 -18.56
N LEU A 238 12.72 -21.66 -17.33
CA LEU A 238 13.82 -22.16 -16.52
C LEU A 238 13.67 -23.66 -16.23
N GLU A 239 12.48 -24.10 -15.84
CA GLU A 239 12.20 -25.52 -15.60
C GLU A 239 12.43 -26.36 -16.85
N LYS A 240 11.96 -25.88 -18.02
CA LYS A 240 12.20 -26.56 -19.30
C LYS A 240 13.69 -26.67 -19.61
N VAL A 241 14.46 -25.59 -19.45
CA VAL A 241 15.91 -25.59 -19.69
C VAL A 241 16.61 -26.60 -18.78
N LEU A 242 16.25 -26.68 -17.49
CA LEU A 242 16.84 -27.64 -16.56
C LEU A 242 16.52 -29.10 -16.92
N ILE A 243 15.29 -29.38 -17.36
CA ILE A 243 14.85 -30.72 -17.77
C ILE A 243 15.63 -31.20 -19.02
N PHE A 244 15.79 -30.33 -20.02
CA PHE A 244 16.37 -30.72 -21.31
C PHE A 244 17.89 -30.56 -21.38
N HIS A 245 18.46 -29.54 -20.74
CA HIS A 245 19.88 -29.18 -20.87
C HIS A 245 20.64 -29.26 -19.54
N GLY A 246 19.95 -29.38 -18.40
CA GLY A 246 20.58 -29.31 -17.09
C GLY A 246 21.12 -27.92 -16.78
N HIS A 247 22.07 -27.83 -15.84
CA HIS A 247 22.70 -26.56 -15.43
C HIS A 247 24.16 -26.41 -15.91
N LYS A 248 24.77 -27.49 -16.44
CA LYS A 248 26.14 -27.53 -16.97
C LYS A 248 26.10 -28.07 -18.39
N LEU A 249 26.80 -27.43 -19.32
CA LEU A 249 26.85 -27.87 -20.72
C LEU A 249 27.77 -29.08 -20.94
N LYS A 250 28.77 -29.28 -20.07
CA LYS A 250 29.68 -30.42 -20.08
C LYS A 250 29.35 -31.32 -18.89
N VAL A 251 28.50 -32.32 -19.10
CA VAL A 251 28.17 -33.32 -18.07
C VAL A 251 28.92 -34.60 -18.42
N HIS A 252 29.73 -35.12 -17.49
CA HIS A 252 30.28 -36.47 -17.61
C HIS A 252 29.12 -37.48 -17.60
N HIS A 253 29.15 -38.48 -18.48
CA HIS A 253 28.08 -39.46 -18.71
C HIS A 253 27.58 -40.21 -17.46
N GLU A 254 28.32 -40.17 -16.34
CA GLU A 254 28.03 -40.90 -15.10
C GLU A 254 27.22 -40.10 -14.05
N GLN A 255 26.90 -38.83 -14.29
CA GLN A 255 26.23 -37.99 -13.30
C GLN A 255 24.70 -37.95 -13.50
N ASN A 256 23.93 -38.46 -12.54
CA ASN A 256 22.48 -38.32 -12.53
C ASN A 256 22.09 -37.06 -11.74
N TRP A 257 21.84 -35.98 -12.47
CA TRP A 257 21.42 -34.72 -11.88
C TRP A 257 19.91 -34.68 -11.64
N THR A 258 19.52 -34.29 -10.42
CA THR A 258 18.15 -33.93 -10.09
C THR A 258 18.12 -32.49 -9.56
N TYR A 259 17.02 -31.80 -9.84
CA TYR A 259 16.87 -30.38 -9.54
C TYR A 259 15.65 -30.14 -8.65
N GLU A 260 15.78 -29.23 -7.70
CA GLU A 260 14.65 -28.65 -7.00
C GLU A 260 14.62 -27.14 -7.25
N VAL A 261 13.51 -26.63 -7.78
CA VAL A 261 13.36 -25.22 -8.13
C VAL A 261 12.44 -24.52 -7.13
N LEU A 262 12.93 -23.40 -6.61
CA LEU A 262 12.25 -22.53 -5.67
C LEU A 262 11.93 -21.22 -6.38
N TRP A 263 10.65 -21.00 -6.65
CA TRP A 263 10.17 -19.76 -7.24
C TRP A 263 10.26 -18.63 -6.22
N GLY A 264 10.66 -17.46 -6.69
CA GLY A 264 10.66 -16.24 -5.90
C GLY A 264 9.29 -15.57 -5.81
N ASP A 265 9.32 -14.37 -5.27
CA ASP A 265 8.20 -13.47 -5.08
C ASP A 265 8.20 -12.36 -6.14
N PRO A 266 7.19 -12.31 -7.04
CA PRO A 266 7.15 -11.33 -8.12
C PRO A 266 6.57 -9.97 -7.71
N THR A 267 6.15 -9.77 -6.45
CA THR A 267 5.44 -8.54 -6.02
C THR A 267 6.17 -7.27 -6.44
N ALA A 268 7.49 -7.18 -6.23
CA ALA A 268 8.28 -5.99 -6.57
C ALA A 268 8.17 -5.55 -8.04
N MET A 269 7.93 -6.50 -8.97
CA MET A 269 7.76 -6.19 -10.40
C MET A 269 6.47 -5.44 -10.70
N VAL A 270 5.42 -5.69 -9.92
CA VAL A 270 4.13 -5.02 -10.05
C VAL A 270 4.18 -3.66 -9.36
N LEU A 271 4.75 -3.62 -8.15
CA LEU A 271 4.84 -2.39 -7.36
C LEU A 271 5.60 -1.27 -8.08
N LEU A 272 6.59 -1.61 -8.89
CA LEU A 272 7.38 -0.65 -9.68
C LEU A 272 6.93 -0.51 -11.13
N HIS A 273 5.80 -1.09 -11.51
CA HIS A 273 5.25 -0.85 -12.84
C HIS A 273 4.52 0.49 -12.83
N PRO A 274 5.01 1.55 -13.51
CA PRO A 274 4.49 2.91 -13.35
C PRO A 274 2.99 2.98 -13.64
N TYR A 275 2.53 2.32 -14.70
CA TYR A 275 1.09 2.29 -15.04
C TYR A 275 0.23 1.61 -13.98
N ILE A 276 0.74 0.56 -13.31
CA ILE A 276 -0.03 -0.14 -12.28
C ILE A 276 -0.06 0.72 -11.01
N ALA A 277 1.09 1.20 -10.55
CA ALA A 277 1.18 2.06 -9.38
C ALA A 277 0.32 3.34 -9.52
N THR A 278 0.32 3.95 -10.70
CA THR A 278 -0.56 5.10 -11.01
C THR A 278 -2.04 4.69 -11.03
N ALA A 279 -2.41 3.58 -11.66
CA ALA A 279 -3.80 3.13 -11.69
C ALA A 279 -4.36 2.83 -10.29
N PHE A 280 -3.57 2.19 -9.41
CA PHE A 280 -3.95 1.99 -8.00
C PHE A 280 -4.02 3.29 -7.20
N THR A 281 -3.15 4.26 -7.49
CA THR A 281 -3.21 5.59 -6.89
C THR A 281 -4.52 6.28 -7.26
N ILE A 282 -4.91 6.23 -8.54
CA ILE A 282 -6.17 6.77 -9.04
C ILE A 282 -7.36 6.04 -8.41
N ASP A 283 -7.32 4.71 -8.30
CA ASP A 283 -8.36 3.91 -7.63
C ASP A 283 -8.59 4.35 -6.17
N CYS A 284 -7.51 4.65 -5.43
CA CYS A 284 -7.61 5.19 -4.08
C CYS A 284 -8.29 6.57 -4.06
N TRP A 285 -7.96 7.45 -5.01
CA TRP A 285 -8.58 8.77 -5.13
C TRP A 285 -10.07 8.71 -5.51
N PHE A 286 -10.46 7.75 -6.36
CA PHE A 286 -11.86 7.50 -6.71
C PHE A 286 -12.71 6.97 -5.54
N SER A 287 -12.08 6.63 -4.41
CA SER A 287 -12.73 6.04 -3.24
C SER A 287 -12.58 6.91 -2.00
N VAL A 288 -12.45 8.23 -2.18
CA VAL A 288 -12.17 9.20 -1.10
C VAL A 288 -13.30 9.31 -0.08
N ASP A 289 -14.55 9.15 -0.52
CA ASP A 289 -15.75 9.08 0.33
C ASP A 289 -15.60 7.99 1.41
N ARG A 290 -15.05 6.84 1.00
CA ARG A 290 -14.82 5.70 1.89
C ARG A 290 -13.55 5.82 2.71
N ILE A 291 -12.57 6.60 2.25
CA ILE A 291 -11.38 6.93 3.04
C ILE A 291 -11.78 7.74 4.28
N VAL A 292 -12.71 8.69 4.17
CA VAL A 292 -13.22 9.45 5.32
C VAL A 292 -13.85 8.51 6.35
N ILE A 293 -14.72 7.61 5.91
CA ILE A 293 -15.33 6.59 6.77
C ILE A 293 -14.26 5.69 7.41
N ALA A 294 -13.24 5.27 6.66
CA ALA A 294 -12.17 4.43 7.19
C ALA A 294 -11.32 5.14 8.25
N PHE A 295 -11.12 6.46 8.15
CA PHE A 295 -10.48 7.24 9.22
C PHE A 295 -11.28 7.19 10.53
N LEU A 296 -12.61 7.28 10.45
CA LEU A 296 -13.49 7.18 11.62
C LEU A 296 -13.48 5.78 12.24
N GLN A 297 -13.49 4.75 11.39
CA GLN A 297 -13.40 3.36 11.83
C GLN A 297 -12.07 3.11 12.56
N MET A 298 -10.97 3.60 12.01
CA MET A 298 -9.65 3.49 12.62
C MET A 298 -9.53 4.25 13.95
N SER A 299 -10.30 5.33 14.17
CA SER A 299 -10.29 6.02 15.46
C SER A 299 -11.09 5.30 16.56
N GLN A 300 -11.79 4.20 16.25
CA GLN A 300 -12.59 3.46 17.24
C GLN A 300 -11.71 2.64 18.18
N SER A 301 -11.56 3.08 19.43
CA SER A 301 -10.82 2.33 20.46
C SER A 301 -11.65 1.24 21.15
N SER A 302 -12.98 1.36 21.15
CA SER A 302 -13.89 0.43 21.82
C SER A 302 -14.18 -0.84 21.00
N ASN A 303 -14.17 -0.74 19.66
CA ASN A 303 -14.42 -1.86 18.76
C ASN A 303 -13.19 -2.13 17.89
N ILE A 304 -12.31 -3.01 18.38
CA ILE A 304 -11.05 -3.38 17.74
C ILE A 304 -11.28 -3.94 16.32
N LEU A 305 -12.37 -4.67 16.10
CA LEU A 305 -12.67 -5.23 14.78
C LEU A 305 -12.96 -4.14 13.75
N VAL A 306 -13.78 -3.15 14.10
CA VAL A 306 -14.04 -1.98 13.25
C VAL A 306 -12.76 -1.19 12.99
N MET A 307 -11.93 -1.01 14.01
CA MET A 307 -10.61 -0.38 13.88
C MET A 307 -9.71 -1.11 12.89
N LEU A 308 -9.61 -2.44 13.02
CA LEU A 308 -8.80 -3.27 12.12
C LEU A 308 -9.32 -3.24 10.67
N ILE A 309 -10.64 -3.19 10.46
CA ILE A 309 -11.23 -3.01 9.12
C ILE A 309 -10.83 -1.65 8.54
N GLY A 310 -10.91 -0.58 9.32
CA GLY A 310 -10.47 0.76 8.90
C GLY A 310 -8.99 0.79 8.51
N ILE A 311 -8.11 0.21 9.35
CA ILE A 311 -6.66 0.08 9.06
C ILE A 311 -6.43 -0.75 7.79
N LEU A 312 -7.14 -1.88 7.65
CA LEU A 312 -7.02 -2.75 6.49
C LEU A 312 -7.41 -2.02 5.21
N TYR A 313 -8.46 -1.19 5.25
CA TYR A 313 -8.88 -0.36 4.13
C TYR A 313 -7.83 0.72 3.79
N LEU A 314 -7.38 1.46 4.81
CA LEU A 314 -6.38 2.53 4.66
C LEU A 314 -5.00 2.03 4.21
N SER A 315 -4.68 0.74 4.39
CA SER A 315 -3.45 0.16 3.83
C SER A 315 -3.32 0.31 2.30
N ARG A 316 -4.42 0.57 1.57
CA ARG A 316 -4.41 0.90 0.14
C ARG A 316 -3.59 2.17 -0.17
N THR A 317 -3.45 3.08 0.78
CA THR A 317 -2.63 4.31 0.65
C THR A 317 -1.14 4.02 0.42
N VAL A 318 -0.67 2.79 0.65
CA VAL A 318 0.69 2.34 0.29
C VAL A 318 1.01 2.57 -1.19
N TRP A 319 0.01 2.58 -2.07
CA TRP A 319 0.22 2.82 -3.49
C TRP A 319 0.73 4.23 -3.78
N PHE A 320 0.46 5.22 -2.91
CA PHE A 320 1.07 6.55 -3.00
C PHE A 320 2.59 6.48 -2.83
N ALA A 321 3.06 5.69 -1.87
CA ALA A 321 4.48 5.42 -1.66
C ALA A 321 5.11 4.73 -2.87
N TYR A 322 4.47 3.72 -3.45
CA TYR A 322 5.00 3.02 -4.63
C TYR A 322 5.00 3.88 -5.90
N ALA A 323 3.96 4.68 -6.14
CA ALA A 323 3.92 5.63 -7.25
C ALA A 323 5.02 6.68 -7.12
N ALA A 324 5.24 7.21 -5.92
CA ALA A 324 6.33 8.13 -5.64
C ALA A 324 7.70 7.49 -5.91
N LEU A 325 7.92 6.25 -5.47
CA LEU A 325 9.15 5.51 -5.76
C LEU A 325 9.35 5.23 -7.26
N CYS A 326 8.28 5.08 -8.05
CA CYS A 326 8.36 4.99 -9.50
C CYS A 326 8.84 6.33 -10.11
N ILE A 327 8.24 7.45 -9.69
CA ILE A 327 8.62 8.79 -10.14
C ILE A 327 10.07 9.08 -9.77
N THR A 328 10.46 8.83 -8.53
CA THR A 328 11.84 8.99 -8.05
C THR A 328 12.80 8.09 -8.83
N SER A 329 12.44 6.83 -9.10
CA SER A 329 13.25 5.92 -9.93
C SER A 329 13.53 6.50 -11.31
N THR A 330 12.49 6.97 -12.00
CA THR A 330 12.63 7.61 -13.31
C THR A 330 13.47 8.88 -13.23
N PHE A 331 13.26 9.73 -12.23
CA PHE A 331 14.06 10.94 -12.05
C PHE A 331 15.55 10.64 -11.80
N LEU A 332 15.85 9.67 -10.94
CA LEU A 332 17.23 9.26 -10.65
C LEU A 332 17.93 8.72 -11.90
N LYS A 333 17.22 7.96 -12.72
CA LYS A 333 17.71 7.44 -14.01
C LYS A 333 17.97 8.56 -15.02
N LEU A 334 17.01 9.47 -15.19
CA LEU A 334 17.15 10.62 -16.08
C LEU A 334 18.32 11.53 -15.69
N LYS A 335 18.56 11.71 -14.39
CA LYS A 335 19.66 12.54 -13.86
C LYS A 335 20.95 11.76 -13.61
N ARG A 336 20.98 10.44 -13.84
CA ARG A 336 22.14 9.56 -13.59
C ARG A 336 22.67 9.65 -12.14
N LYS A 337 21.75 9.81 -11.19
CA LYS A 337 22.00 10.02 -9.75
C LYS A 337 21.57 8.82 -8.89
N GLU A 338 21.55 7.63 -9.48
CA GLU A 338 21.08 6.39 -8.83
C GLU A 338 21.87 6.04 -7.55
N HIS A 339 23.12 6.50 -7.45
CA HIS A 339 23.97 6.31 -6.28
C HIS A 339 23.51 7.09 -5.04
N LEU A 340 22.66 8.12 -5.20
CA LEU A 340 22.15 8.92 -4.08
C LEU A 340 21.04 8.21 -3.30
N PHE A 341 20.45 7.14 -3.85
CA PHE A 341 19.29 6.48 -3.28
C PHE A 341 19.60 5.04 -2.91
N HIS A 342 19.38 4.68 -1.65
CA HIS A 342 19.43 3.29 -1.23
C HIS A 342 18.11 2.59 -1.52
N GLU A 343 18.17 1.43 -2.17
CA GLU A 343 16.97 0.64 -2.46
C GLU A 343 16.23 0.28 -1.16
N VAL A 344 14.93 0.47 -1.13
CA VAL A 344 14.09 0.11 0.01
C VAL A 344 13.47 -1.27 -0.16
N ASP A 345 13.23 -1.95 0.95
CA ASP A 345 12.51 -3.22 0.96
C ASP A 345 11.01 -2.95 0.77
N PRO A 346 10.34 -3.57 -0.22
CA PRO A 346 8.93 -3.30 -0.48
C PRO A 346 8.01 -3.65 0.69
N THR A 347 8.41 -4.62 1.51
CA THR A 347 7.66 -5.04 2.71
C THR A 347 7.78 -4.00 3.82
N ILE A 348 8.99 -3.45 4.01
CA ILE A 348 9.22 -2.38 4.99
C ILE A 348 8.45 -1.12 4.58
N VAL A 349 8.41 -0.79 3.29
CA VAL A 349 7.58 0.31 2.78
C VAL A 349 6.10 0.07 3.08
N ALA A 350 5.59 -1.14 2.85
CA ALA A 350 4.20 -1.47 3.14
C ALA A 350 3.86 -1.32 4.63
N ILE A 351 4.71 -1.85 5.51
CA ILE A 351 4.55 -1.73 6.96
C ILE A 351 4.61 -0.25 7.37
N GLY A 352 5.61 0.48 6.88
CA GLY A 352 5.80 1.90 7.17
C GLY A 352 4.60 2.74 6.75
N ALA A 353 4.08 2.56 5.53
CA ALA A 353 2.90 3.28 5.05
C ALA A 353 1.64 2.94 5.85
N THR A 354 1.47 1.66 6.20
CA THR A 354 0.33 1.19 7.02
C THR A 354 0.36 1.79 8.43
N ILE A 355 1.54 2.09 8.98
CA ILE A 355 1.70 2.75 10.29
C ILE A 355 1.60 4.28 10.16
N ASN A 356 2.19 4.85 9.10
CA ASN A 356 2.23 6.29 8.88
C ASN A 356 0.82 6.89 8.73
N GLY A 357 -0.07 6.20 8.00
CA GLY A 357 -1.45 6.64 7.82
C GLY A 357 -2.18 6.89 9.15
N PRO A 358 -2.27 5.89 10.06
CA PRO A 358 -2.82 6.06 11.39
C PRO A 358 -2.19 7.17 12.22
N ILE A 359 -0.84 7.29 12.21
CA ILE A 359 -0.13 8.34 12.96
C ILE A 359 -0.55 9.73 12.47
N VAL A 360 -0.50 9.95 11.15
CA VAL A 360 -0.87 11.24 10.55
C VAL A 360 -2.32 11.60 10.89
N SER A 361 -3.22 10.62 10.80
CA SER A 361 -4.65 10.84 11.08
C SER A 361 -4.91 11.16 12.55
N TRP A 362 -4.20 10.47 13.46
CA TRP A 362 -4.26 10.78 14.88
C TRP A 362 -3.76 12.20 15.14
N MET A 363 -2.64 12.60 14.51
CA MET A 363 -2.11 13.96 14.61
C MET A 363 -3.08 15.00 14.06
N MET A 364 -3.80 14.71 12.96
CA MET A 364 -4.82 15.59 12.39
C MET A 364 -5.92 15.93 13.41
N SER A 365 -6.33 14.98 14.27
CA SER A 365 -7.40 15.19 15.24
C SER A 365 -6.92 15.67 16.62
N ASN A 366 -5.67 15.40 17.00
CA ASN A 366 -5.17 15.60 18.36
C ASN A 366 -4.09 16.69 18.48
N THR A 367 -3.63 17.26 17.36
CA THR A 367 -2.64 18.36 17.37
C THR A 367 -3.26 19.63 16.79
N SER A 368 -3.37 20.69 17.60
CA SER A 368 -3.99 21.98 17.23
C SER A 368 -3.46 22.54 15.89
N PHE A 369 -2.14 22.63 15.74
CA PHE A 369 -1.52 23.13 14.51
C PHE A 369 -1.89 22.31 13.26
N MET A 370 -1.89 20.98 13.38
CA MET A 370 -2.24 20.10 12.27
C MET A 370 -3.71 20.25 11.92
N LEU A 371 -4.59 20.20 12.92
CA LEU A 371 -6.04 20.37 12.76
C LEU A 371 -6.36 21.67 12.01
N SER A 372 -5.84 22.81 12.49
CA SER A 372 -6.04 24.12 11.86
C SER A 372 -5.49 24.19 10.43
N SER A 373 -4.34 23.54 10.18
CA SER A 373 -3.76 23.49 8.82
C SER A 373 -4.65 22.72 7.85
N PHE A 374 -5.23 21.59 8.29
CA PHE A 374 -6.13 20.80 7.46
C PHE A 374 -7.47 21.51 7.20
N HIS A 375 -8.05 22.17 8.19
CA HIS A 375 -9.26 22.99 7.98
C HIS A 375 -9.03 24.12 7.01
N TYR A 376 -7.88 24.78 7.11
CA TYR A 376 -7.52 25.81 6.15
C TYR A 376 -7.51 25.25 4.72
N LEU A 377 -6.89 24.09 4.50
CA LEU A 377 -6.87 23.43 3.19
C LEU A 377 -8.25 23.02 2.70
N PHE A 378 -9.11 22.54 3.61
CA PHE A 378 -10.51 22.19 3.31
C PHE A 378 -11.35 23.39 2.86
N LYS A 379 -11.00 24.61 3.31
CA LYS A 379 -11.74 25.85 3.06
C LYS A 379 -11.30 26.56 1.78
N ILE A 380 -10.01 26.49 1.41
CA ILE A 380 -9.42 27.27 0.29
C ILE A 380 -10.15 27.07 -1.04
N THR A 381 -10.59 25.84 -1.34
CA THR A 381 -11.23 25.51 -2.62
C THR A 381 -12.73 25.76 -2.65
N VAL A 382 -13.32 26.14 -1.51
CA VAL A 382 -14.76 26.41 -1.34
C VAL A 382 -15.04 27.91 -1.48
N PRO A 383 -16.11 28.31 -2.20
CA PRO A 383 -16.54 29.72 -2.25
C PRO A 383 -16.83 30.28 -0.85
N SER A 384 -16.48 31.55 -0.60
CA SER A 384 -16.64 32.19 0.72
C SER A 384 -18.06 32.17 1.27
N GLU A 385 -19.07 32.18 0.40
CA GLU A 385 -20.49 32.13 0.77
C GLU A 385 -20.93 30.76 1.32
N LEU A 386 -20.23 29.69 0.92
CA LEU A 386 -20.55 28.30 1.27
C LEU A 386 -19.57 27.70 2.29
N ALA A 387 -18.48 28.41 2.60
CA ALA A 387 -17.37 27.94 3.42
C ALA A 387 -17.76 27.57 4.87
N ASP A 388 -18.89 28.07 5.35
CA ASP A 388 -19.42 27.73 6.68
C ASP A 388 -20.12 26.35 6.71
N TYR A 389 -20.60 25.87 5.56
CA TYR A 389 -21.50 24.72 5.42
C TYR A 389 -20.97 23.62 4.50
N GLN A 390 -19.83 23.85 3.86
CA GLN A 390 -19.21 22.93 2.92
C GLN A 390 -17.70 22.91 3.15
N PHE A 391 -17.11 21.74 2.93
CA PHE A 391 -15.66 21.61 2.83
C PHE A 391 -15.28 20.78 1.60
N ASP A 392 -14.11 21.05 1.03
CA ASP A 392 -13.62 20.32 -0.14
C ASP A 392 -12.33 19.54 0.16
N GLY A 393 -12.37 18.23 -0.06
CA GLY A 393 -11.29 17.34 0.32
C GLY A 393 -10.07 17.32 -0.59
N CYS A 394 -10.08 17.98 -1.76
CA CYS A 394 -9.03 17.80 -2.77
C CYS A 394 -7.62 18.15 -2.27
N LEU A 395 -7.45 19.33 -1.69
CA LEU A 395 -6.13 19.79 -1.21
C LEU A 395 -5.66 18.99 -0.01
N THR A 396 -6.57 18.67 0.91
CA THR A 396 -6.29 17.81 2.08
C THR A 396 -5.83 16.42 1.64
N SER A 397 -6.54 15.78 0.71
CA SER A 397 -6.14 14.47 0.17
C SER A 397 -4.82 14.54 -0.60
N SER A 398 -4.54 15.65 -1.28
CA SER A 398 -3.24 15.90 -1.93
C SER A 398 -2.10 15.95 -0.93
N LEU A 399 -2.26 16.72 0.16
CA LEU A 399 -1.27 16.81 1.23
C LEU A 399 -1.07 15.45 1.91
N TYR A 400 -2.15 14.75 2.24
CA TYR A 400 -2.07 13.42 2.83
C TYR A 400 -1.33 12.43 1.92
N THR A 401 -1.65 12.44 0.62
CA THR A 401 -0.96 11.65 -0.41
C THR A 401 0.55 11.97 -0.42
N LEU A 402 0.91 13.26 -0.37
CA LEU A 402 2.30 13.70 -0.34
C LEU A 402 3.02 13.22 0.92
N ILE A 403 2.40 13.31 2.09
CA ILE A 403 2.98 12.85 3.37
C ILE A 403 3.31 11.35 3.29
N VAL A 404 2.37 10.53 2.81
CA VAL A 404 2.60 9.08 2.65
C VAL A 404 3.65 8.80 1.56
N ALA A 405 3.62 9.53 0.45
CA ALA A 405 4.57 9.42 -0.65
C ALA A 405 6.01 9.78 -0.27
N MET A 406 6.20 10.74 0.62
CA MET A 406 7.52 11.21 1.03
C MET A 406 8.24 10.25 1.98
N MET A 407 7.51 9.47 2.78
CA MET A 407 8.08 8.52 3.74
C MET A 407 9.15 7.57 3.14
N PRO A 408 8.89 6.79 2.07
CA PRO A 408 9.92 5.90 1.54
C PRO A 408 11.05 6.66 0.82
N ILE A 409 10.78 7.86 0.29
CA ILE A 409 11.78 8.69 -0.39
C ILE A 409 12.81 9.20 0.62
N THR A 410 12.35 9.74 1.76
CA THR A 410 13.24 10.21 2.82
C THR A 410 14.04 9.04 3.40
N CYS A 411 13.41 7.89 3.65
CA CYS A 411 14.14 6.69 4.06
C CYS A 411 15.25 6.30 3.08
N GLY A 412 14.96 6.22 1.77
CA GLY A 412 15.95 5.83 0.77
C GLY A 412 17.10 6.82 0.59
N LEU A 413 16.85 8.12 0.79
CA LEU A 413 17.88 9.17 0.73
C LEU A 413 18.72 9.27 2.01
N LEU A 414 18.13 9.00 3.18
CA LEU A 414 18.81 9.14 4.47
C LEU A 414 19.64 7.92 4.85
N ILE A 415 19.24 6.71 4.43
CA ILE A 415 19.98 5.47 4.77
C ILE A 415 21.47 5.55 4.39
N PRO A 416 21.88 5.97 3.18
CA PRO A 416 23.30 6.10 2.82
C PRO A 416 24.10 7.03 3.74
N ILE A 417 23.45 8.06 4.29
CA ILE A 417 24.10 9.09 5.12
C ILE A 417 24.40 8.51 6.51
N PHE A 418 23.43 7.82 7.10
CA PHE A 418 23.55 7.27 8.44
C PHE A 418 24.26 5.90 8.48
N TRP A 419 24.16 5.12 7.40
CA TRP A 419 24.70 3.77 7.33
C TRP A 419 25.89 3.79 6.37
N LYS A 420 27.08 4.09 6.89
CA LYS A 420 28.33 3.82 6.16
C LYS A 420 28.42 2.32 5.93
N ASP A 421 28.13 1.90 4.70
CA ASP A 421 28.10 0.50 4.31
C ASP A 421 29.49 -0.10 4.57
N LYS A 422 29.62 -0.92 5.63
CA LYS A 422 30.87 -1.64 5.90
C LYS A 422 31.12 -2.52 4.68
N GLN A 423 32.11 -2.14 3.87
CA GLN A 423 32.58 -2.90 2.70
C GLN A 423 33.13 -4.25 3.16
N VAL A 424 32.25 -5.23 3.36
CA VAL A 424 32.66 -6.62 3.51
C VAL A 424 32.58 -7.25 2.13
N ASN A 425 33.76 -7.36 1.51
CA ASN A 425 33.98 -7.84 0.15
C ASN A 425 33.86 -9.37 0.09
N ASN A 426 32.64 -9.89 0.27
CA ASN A 426 32.41 -11.33 0.34
C ASN A 426 31.36 -11.74 -0.70
N ASP A 427 31.80 -12.07 -1.90
CA ASP A 427 30.96 -12.40 -3.06
C ASP A 427 29.99 -13.56 -2.79
N ARG A 428 30.37 -14.47 -1.88
CA ARG A 428 29.51 -15.57 -1.39
C ARG A 428 28.22 -15.07 -0.70
N ARG A 429 28.16 -13.81 -0.27
CA ARG A 429 26.98 -13.24 0.38
C ARG A 429 25.83 -13.04 -0.60
N TYR A 430 26.09 -12.69 -1.86
CA TYR A 430 25.04 -12.36 -2.84
C TYR A 430 24.29 -13.59 -3.34
N ALA A 431 24.95 -14.74 -3.44
CA ALA A 431 24.31 -16.01 -3.79
C ALA A 431 23.40 -16.56 -2.66
N SER A 432 23.58 -16.08 -1.43
CA SER A 432 22.84 -16.56 -0.27
C SER A 432 21.40 -16.05 -0.25
N TYR A 433 20.46 -16.89 0.23
CA TYR A 433 19.08 -16.48 0.48
C TYR A 433 18.97 -15.42 1.59
N LYS A 434 20.00 -15.29 2.44
CA LYS A 434 20.08 -14.24 3.47
C LYS A 434 20.25 -12.85 2.85
N TYR A 435 20.64 -12.76 1.58
CA TYR A 435 20.69 -11.52 0.83
C TYR A 435 19.37 -11.32 0.04
N ASN A 436 18.24 -11.42 0.74
CA ASN A 436 16.90 -11.16 0.21
C ASN A 436 16.16 -10.15 1.08
N CYS A 437 15.00 -9.70 0.61
CA CYS A 437 14.08 -8.88 1.40
C CYS A 437 13.65 -9.59 2.69
N VAL A 438 13.19 -8.81 3.68
CA VAL A 438 12.73 -9.31 4.99
C VAL A 438 11.70 -10.43 4.84
N LYS A 439 10.68 -10.21 4.01
CA LYS A 439 9.61 -11.19 3.73
C LYS A 439 10.16 -12.53 3.24
N THR A 440 11.00 -12.49 2.21
CA THR A 440 11.57 -13.69 1.58
C THR A 440 12.56 -14.41 2.50
N ARG A 441 13.33 -13.66 3.31
CA ARG A 441 14.19 -14.25 4.36
C ARG A 441 13.37 -15.02 5.40
N PHE A 442 12.25 -14.44 5.84
CA PHE A 442 11.34 -15.09 6.77
C PHE A 442 10.74 -16.37 6.17
N LEU A 443 10.25 -16.31 4.93
CA LEU A 443 9.72 -17.49 4.22
C LEU A 443 10.76 -18.61 4.10
N PHE A 444 12.00 -18.30 3.70
CA PHE A 444 13.06 -19.32 3.63
C PHE A 444 13.45 -19.85 5.01
N HIS A 445 13.40 -19.02 6.05
CA HIS A 445 13.64 -19.48 7.42
C HIS A 445 12.59 -20.48 7.88
N LEU A 446 11.30 -20.19 7.66
CA LEU A 446 10.22 -21.15 7.93
C LEU A 446 10.39 -22.44 7.13
N MET A 447 10.72 -22.33 5.85
CA MET A 447 10.96 -23.48 5.00
C MET A 447 12.09 -24.36 5.53
N HIS A 448 13.18 -23.77 6.03
CA HIS A 448 14.27 -24.51 6.67
C HIS A 448 13.86 -25.19 7.99
N ILE A 449 12.92 -24.63 8.74
CA ILE A 449 12.35 -25.26 9.93
C ILE A 449 11.53 -26.50 9.54
N PHE A 450 10.71 -26.41 8.49
CA PHE A 450 9.82 -27.50 8.07
C PHE A 450 10.50 -28.60 7.24
N GLN A 451 11.46 -28.25 6.39
CA GLN A 451 12.13 -29.20 5.48
C GLN A 451 13.54 -29.61 5.93
N GLY A 452 14.03 -29.03 7.03
CA GLY A 452 15.39 -29.25 7.52
C GLY A 452 16.43 -28.31 6.90
N ASN A 453 17.59 -28.26 7.55
CA ASN A 453 18.70 -27.40 7.13
C ASN A 453 19.43 -28.00 5.92
N ALA A 454 19.63 -27.19 4.89
CA ALA A 454 20.56 -27.53 3.83
C ALA A 454 22.00 -27.63 4.41
N PRO A 455 22.83 -28.60 3.96
CA PRO A 455 24.18 -28.76 4.46
C PRO A 455 25.01 -27.47 4.34
N LYS A 456 25.72 -27.10 5.42
CA LYS A 456 26.39 -25.79 5.58
C LYS A 456 27.57 -25.54 4.62
N ASN A 457 28.10 -26.58 3.97
CA ASN A 457 29.31 -26.51 3.13
C ASN A 457 29.04 -26.66 1.63
N VAL A 458 27.80 -26.42 1.19
CA VAL A 458 27.44 -26.54 -0.23
C VAL A 458 27.76 -25.24 -0.98
N PRO A 459 28.53 -25.29 -2.09
CA PRO A 459 28.83 -24.10 -2.88
C PRO A 459 27.56 -23.44 -3.42
N SER A 460 27.52 -22.12 -3.32
CA SER A 460 26.44 -21.28 -3.84
C SER A 460 26.98 -20.36 -4.94
N PHE A 461 26.37 -20.42 -6.12
CA PHE A 461 26.72 -19.64 -7.29
C PHE A 461 25.60 -18.66 -7.67
N GLY A 462 25.96 -17.60 -8.38
CA GLY A 462 25.02 -16.56 -8.83
C GLY A 462 24.99 -15.32 -7.92
N GLY A 463 24.08 -14.40 -8.21
CA GLY A 463 24.01 -13.10 -7.53
C GLY A 463 25.06 -12.08 -7.97
N THR A 464 25.83 -12.35 -9.03
CA THR A 464 26.82 -11.41 -9.62
C THR A 464 26.18 -10.09 -10.04
N ILE A 465 24.91 -10.11 -10.45
CA ILE A 465 24.13 -8.89 -10.73
C ILE A 465 24.10 -7.91 -9.54
N TYR A 466 24.06 -8.40 -8.30
CA TYR A 466 24.03 -7.56 -7.10
C TYR A 466 25.40 -6.96 -6.77
N GLN A 467 26.47 -7.68 -7.08
CA GLN A 467 27.82 -7.15 -7.00
C GLN A 467 27.98 -5.98 -7.98
N PHE A 468 27.48 -6.14 -9.20
CA PHE A 468 27.43 -5.08 -10.21
C PHE A 468 26.64 -3.85 -9.75
N PHE A 469 25.47 -4.06 -9.15
CA PHE A 469 24.65 -2.98 -8.61
C PHE A 469 25.34 -2.21 -7.50
N LYS A 470 26.25 -2.85 -6.75
CA LYS A 470 27.06 -2.20 -5.73
C LYS A 470 28.21 -1.38 -6.33
N ILE A 471 28.86 -1.90 -7.37
CA ILE A 471 29.95 -1.21 -8.07
C ILE A 471 29.42 0.01 -8.83
N ASN A 472 28.34 -0.16 -9.59
CA ASN A 472 27.71 0.91 -10.34
C ASN A 472 26.17 0.78 -10.29
N PRO A 473 25.50 1.62 -9.48
CA PRO A 473 24.04 1.61 -9.35
C PRO A 473 23.27 1.84 -10.66
N ARG A 474 23.91 2.36 -11.71
CA ARG A 474 23.28 2.54 -13.04
C ARG A 474 22.84 1.24 -13.69
N TYR A 475 23.39 0.10 -13.29
CA TYR A 475 22.93 -1.20 -13.80
C TYR A 475 21.59 -1.64 -13.22
N LYS A 476 21.07 -1.00 -12.16
CA LYS A 476 19.74 -1.32 -11.63
C LYS A 476 18.67 -0.81 -12.59
N GLN A 477 17.73 -1.66 -13.03
CA GLN A 477 16.58 -1.17 -13.80
C GLN A 477 15.74 -0.16 -13.01
N CYS A 478 15.56 -0.40 -11.72
CA CYS A 478 14.85 0.50 -10.81
C CYS A 478 15.66 0.68 -9.52
N PRO A 479 16.29 1.85 -9.28
CA PRO A 479 17.14 2.07 -8.11
C PRO A 479 16.39 2.14 -6.78
N THR A 480 15.07 2.36 -6.78
CA THR A 480 14.32 2.69 -5.56
C THR A 480 13.85 1.49 -4.74
N ILE A 481 13.51 0.35 -5.36
CA ILE A 481 13.06 -0.86 -4.65
C ILE A 481 13.92 -2.06 -5.02
N SER A 482 14.15 -2.92 -4.03
CA SER A 482 14.94 -4.14 -4.22
C SER A 482 14.16 -5.24 -4.98
N PHE A 483 14.76 -5.77 -6.05
CA PHE A 483 14.23 -6.91 -6.83
C PHE A 483 14.68 -8.28 -6.31
N ARG A 484 15.46 -8.32 -5.22
CA ARG A 484 16.10 -9.53 -4.71
C ARG A 484 15.17 -10.72 -4.53
N SER A 485 13.94 -10.44 -4.10
CA SER A 485 12.92 -11.47 -3.86
C SER A 485 12.38 -12.13 -5.12
N THR A 486 12.56 -11.53 -6.29
CA THR A 486 12.08 -12.09 -7.56
C THR A 486 12.94 -13.27 -8.03
N ASP A 487 14.17 -13.39 -7.52
CA ASP A 487 15.09 -14.43 -7.94
C ASP A 487 14.58 -15.84 -7.66
N CYS A 488 14.87 -16.75 -8.58
CA CYS A 488 14.65 -18.17 -8.39
C CYS A 488 15.91 -18.82 -7.82
N PHE A 489 15.72 -19.80 -6.95
CA PHE A 489 16.82 -20.65 -6.47
C PHE A 489 16.69 -22.04 -7.06
N VAL A 490 17.81 -22.61 -7.49
CA VAL A 490 17.89 -23.99 -8.00
C VAL A 490 18.82 -24.77 -7.10
N TYR A 491 18.31 -25.87 -6.54
CA TYR A 491 19.09 -26.82 -5.76
C TYR A 491 19.46 -27.99 -6.67
N CYS A 492 20.75 -28.22 -6.83
CA CYS A 492 21.29 -29.24 -7.70
C CYS A 492 21.77 -30.43 -6.86
N TYR A 493 21.27 -31.61 -7.19
CA TYR A 493 21.63 -32.87 -6.56
C TYR A 493 22.30 -33.76 -7.59
N ASN A 494 23.43 -34.37 -7.23
CA ASN A 494 24.07 -35.40 -8.04
C ASN A 494 23.93 -36.73 -7.31
N ASN A 495 23.31 -37.73 -7.96
CA ASN A 495 23.05 -39.04 -7.37
C ASN A 495 22.38 -38.95 -5.98
N GLY A 496 21.42 -38.02 -5.83
CA GLY A 496 20.70 -37.76 -4.57
C GLY A 496 21.44 -36.92 -3.53
N LYS A 497 22.73 -36.63 -3.73
CA LYS A 497 23.51 -35.78 -2.81
C LYS A 497 23.40 -34.32 -3.22
N PHE A 498 23.05 -33.44 -2.27
CA PHE A 498 22.98 -32.00 -2.51
C PHE A 498 24.39 -31.43 -2.76
N CYS A 499 24.63 -30.94 -3.98
CA CYS A 499 25.97 -30.58 -4.46
C CYS A 499 26.15 -29.09 -4.66
N GLU A 500 25.15 -28.38 -5.19
CA GLU A 500 25.30 -26.97 -5.58
C GLU A 500 23.97 -26.21 -5.43
N LYS A 501 24.09 -24.91 -5.16
CA LYS A 501 22.96 -23.98 -5.15
C LYS A 501 23.18 -22.87 -6.17
N LEU A 502 22.19 -22.61 -7.02
CA LEU A 502 22.22 -21.52 -7.98
C LEU A 502 21.18 -20.46 -7.60
N ARG A 503 21.57 -19.18 -7.66
CA ARG A 503 20.66 -18.03 -7.58
C ARG A 503 20.54 -17.40 -8.97
N LEU A 504 19.35 -17.43 -9.54
CA LEU A 504 19.06 -16.95 -10.88
C LEU A 504 18.17 -15.71 -10.81
N SER A 505 18.68 -14.60 -11.34
CA SER A 505 17.96 -13.33 -11.43
C SER A 505 17.36 -13.13 -12.81
N LEU A 506 16.21 -12.48 -12.87
CA LEU A 506 15.59 -12.14 -14.14
C LEU A 506 16.36 -11.01 -14.81
N LEU A 507 16.65 -11.17 -16.11
CA LEU A 507 17.35 -10.15 -16.91
C LEU A 507 16.63 -8.78 -16.90
N VAL A 508 15.31 -8.77 -16.68
CA VAL A 508 14.50 -7.54 -16.61
C VAL A 508 14.87 -6.61 -15.45
N SER A 509 15.59 -7.10 -14.42
CA SER A 509 16.09 -6.26 -13.33
C SER A 509 17.41 -5.54 -13.66
N LEU A 510 18.09 -5.96 -14.74
CA LEU A 510 19.34 -5.40 -15.23
C LEU A 510 19.07 -4.34 -16.31
N ASP A 511 19.52 -3.11 -16.07
CA ASP A 511 19.65 -2.10 -17.10
C ASP A 511 20.96 -2.32 -17.86
N GLN A 512 20.85 -2.73 -19.12
CA GLN A 512 22.00 -3.02 -19.98
C GLN A 512 22.70 -1.74 -20.48
N ASN A 513 22.12 -0.55 -20.25
CA ASN A 513 22.69 0.74 -20.65
C ASN A 513 23.16 0.80 -22.11
N LEU A 514 22.43 0.16 -23.04
CA LEU A 514 22.83 0.02 -24.44
C LEU A 514 23.08 1.35 -25.17
N SER A 515 22.54 2.45 -24.66
CA SER A 515 22.76 3.80 -25.19
C SER A 515 24.13 4.40 -24.85
N ASP A 516 24.79 3.94 -23.78
CA ASP A 516 26.09 4.46 -23.33
C ASP A 516 27.17 3.40 -23.53
N LYS A 517 27.99 3.59 -24.58
CA LYS A 517 29.03 2.62 -24.98
C LYS A 517 30.06 2.32 -23.89
N THR A 518 30.21 3.20 -22.89
CA THR A 518 31.21 3.07 -21.81
C THR A 518 30.76 2.17 -20.67
N ILE A 519 29.46 1.93 -20.55
CA ILE A 519 28.85 1.11 -19.49
C ILE A 519 27.87 0.08 -20.05
N ALA A 520 27.76 -0.04 -21.38
CA ALA A 520 26.86 -0.98 -22.01
C ALA A 520 27.29 -2.42 -21.70
N VAL A 521 26.32 -3.24 -21.28
CA VAL A 521 26.52 -4.69 -21.13
C VAL A 521 26.46 -5.32 -22.53
N GLN A 522 27.60 -5.82 -23.00
CA GLN A 522 27.71 -6.40 -24.33
C GLN A 522 27.43 -7.91 -24.29
N MET A 523 26.80 -8.45 -25.34
CA MET A 523 26.72 -9.90 -25.52
C MET A 523 28.11 -10.41 -25.89
N ALA A 524 28.62 -11.38 -25.15
CA ALA A 524 29.90 -12.00 -25.47
C ALA A 524 29.77 -12.90 -26.72
N GLN A 525 30.88 -13.06 -27.44
CA GLN A 525 30.98 -14.06 -28.52
C GLN A 525 31.31 -15.46 -27.97
N GLU A 526 31.90 -15.51 -26.77
CA GLU A 526 32.21 -16.75 -26.07
C GLU A 526 30.93 -17.36 -25.49
N PRO A 527 30.68 -18.67 -25.65
CA PRO A 527 29.51 -19.32 -25.05
C PRO A 527 29.69 -19.44 -23.54
N SER A 528 28.62 -19.17 -22.78
CA SER A 528 28.54 -19.50 -21.35
C SER A 528 28.85 -20.98 -21.09
N SER A 529 29.43 -21.29 -19.94
CA SER A 529 29.65 -22.67 -19.45
C SER A 529 28.36 -23.34 -18.94
N SER A 530 27.29 -22.56 -18.83
CA SER A 530 25.97 -22.93 -18.35
C SER A 530 24.92 -22.52 -19.40
N PRO A 531 23.75 -23.18 -19.49
CA PRO A 531 22.66 -22.71 -20.34
C PRO A 531 22.00 -21.40 -19.84
N PHE A 532 22.51 -20.84 -18.74
CA PHE A 532 22.09 -19.54 -18.22
C PHE A 532 23.10 -18.46 -18.59
N ASN A 533 22.57 -17.25 -18.76
CA ASN A 533 23.40 -16.08 -19.00
C ASN A 533 24.30 -15.81 -17.78
N VAL A 534 25.60 -15.60 -18.02
CA VAL A 534 26.56 -15.28 -16.95
C VAL A 534 27.07 -13.85 -17.15
N LEU A 535 26.81 -13.00 -16.16
CA LEU A 535 27.31 -11.63 -16.17
C LEU A 535 28.76 -11.61 -15.67
N VAL A 536 29.67 -11.14 -16.51
CA VAL A 536 31.11 -11.04 -16.26
C VAL A 536 31.53 -9.57 -16.11
N PRO A 537 32.19 -9.19 -14.99
CA PRO A 537 32.71 -7.84 -14.79
C PRO A 537 33.80 -7.49 -15.81
N PRO A 538 34.08 -6.18 -16.02
CA PRO A 538 35.21 -5.75 -16.82
C PRO A 538 36.51 -6.40 -16.34
N ASP A 539 37.36 -6.80 -17.28
CA ASP A 539 38.68 -7.35 -17.04
C ASP A 539 39.74 -6.59 -17.85
N GLU A 540 41.04 -6.90 -17.65
CA GLU A 540 42.13 -6.21 -18.35
C GLU A 540 42.05 -6.32 -19.88
N LYS A 541 41.32 -7.32 -20.40
CA LYS A 541 41.14 -7.57 -21.84
C LYS A 541 39.86 -6.94 -22.38
N HIS A 542 38.86 -6.69 -21.54
CA HIS A 542 37.54 -6.18 -21.89
C HIS A 542 37.12 -5.08 -20.91
N PHE A 543 37.20 -3.83 -21.38
CA PHE A 543 36.84 -2.66 -20.59
C PHE A 543 35.34 -2.56 -20.25
N ASN A 544 34.48 -3.28 -20.99
CA ASN A 544 33.04 -3.31 -20.76
C ASN A 544 32.58 -4.64 -20.17
N PRO A 545 31.54 -4.64 -19.33
CA PRO A 545 30.97 -5.88 -18.83
C PRO A 545 30.29 -6.68 -19.93
N ARG A 546 30.31 -8.01 -19.79
CA ARG A 546 29.83 -8.95 -20.80
C ARG A 546 28.76 -9.88 -20.24
N LEU A 547 27.78 -10.22 -21.07
CA LEU A 547 26.79 -11.27 -20.82
C LEU A 547 27.15 -12.47 -21.71
N LEU A 548 27.71 -13.51 -21.08
CA LEU A 548 28.02 -14.81 -21.71
C LEU A 548 26.78 -15.69 -21.84
#